data_AF-A0A535WWX1-F1
#
_entry.id   AF-A0A535WWX1-F1
#
_cell.length_a   1.000
_cell.length_b   1.000
_cell.length_c   1.000
_cell.angle_alpha   90.00
_cell.angle_beta   90.00
_cell.angle_gamma   90.00
#
_symmetry.space_group_name_H-M   'P 1'
#
loop_
_entity.id
_entity.type
_entity.pdbx_description
1 polymer ?
#
loop_
_entity_poly.entity_id
_entity_poly.type
_entity_poly.pdbx_seq_one_letter_code
_entity_poly.pdbx_strand_id
1 'polypeptide(L)'
;MIFALAIAAVPSFVASIVEWVEAFTIVLAVGNTRGWRSPIWGTAAGLASLAVIVGVFGTPLIIFHEQVSQSFHIVVGILLLLFGMRWLRKAILRFAGIVALHDEELIYQREVAELRAQGLSPTRWDNIGFWFSYKAVLLEGLEVAFIVIALGAQGGQALQAAISGAVAAFVVTMFAGAVLHKPLAFVPENFMKFVVGAMLTTFGIFWGAEGLLVEWPLRDVTLLVILGGVCLVSLVALRLLSLVAPQGARVAVRNI
;
A
#
# COMPACT_ATOMS: atom_id res chain seq x y z
N MET A 1 9.40 26.32 -7.97
CA MET A 1 10.01 25.00 -7.69
C MET A 1 9.27 24.26 -6.58
N ILE A 2 9.13 24.82 -5.37
CA ILE A 2 8.45 24.17 -4.22
C ILE A 2 6.98 23.79 -4.53
N PHE A 3 6.22 24.68 -5.16
CA PHE A 3 4.81 24.44 -5.49
C PHE A 3 4.61 23.28 -6.48
N ALA A 4 5.49 23.15 -7.47
CA ALA A 4 5.43 22.06 -8.46
C ALA A 4 5.77 20.71 -7.81
N LEU A 5 6.76 20.67 -6.92
CA LEU A 5 7.10 19.48 -6.15
C LEU A 5 5.93 19.06 -5.24
N ALA A 6 5.29 20.02 -4.58
CA ALA A 6 4.15 19.74 -3.71
C ALA A 6 2.99 19.11 -4.47
N ILE A 7 2.65 19.62 -5.67
CA ILE A 7 1.61 19.03 -6.53
C ILE A 7 1.99 17.61 -6.96
N ALA A 8 3.23 17.42 -7.41
CA ALA A 8 3.71 16.12 -7.86
C ALA A 8 3.82 15.09 -6.72
N ALA A 9 3.93 15.54 -5.47
CA ALA A 9 3.98 14.67 -4.29
C ALA A 9 2.60 14.16 -3.85
N VAL A 10 1.50 14.84 -4.23
CA VAL A 10 0.14 14.51 -3.79
C VAL A 10 -0.25 13.05 -4.09
N PRO A 11 -0.04 12.50 -5.30
CA PRO A 11 -0.44 11.13 -5.58
C PRO A 11 0.27 10.11 -4.69
N SER A 12 1.58 10.32 -4.45
CA SER A 12 2.34 9.44 -3.56
C SER A 12 1.94 9.62 -2.11
N PHE A 13 1.66 10.85 -1.67
CA PHE A 13 1.15 11.11 -0.32
C PHE A 13 -0.18 10.37 -0.07
N VAL A 14 -1.15 10.52 -0.97
CA VAL A 14 -2.48 9.90 -0.85
C VAL A 14 -2.40 8.38 -0.91
N ALA A 15 -1.54 7.82 -1.76
CA ALA A 15 -1.35 6.37 -1.83
C ALA A 15 -0.63 5.82 -0.60
N SER A 16 0.41 6.51 -0.11
CA SER A 16 1.20 6.04 1.03
C SER A 16 0.52 6.23 2.39
N ILE A 17 -0.40 7.20 2.54
CA ILE A 17 -1.08 7.42 3.84
C ILE A 17 -1.87 6.19 4.29
N VAL A 18 -2.45 5.46 3.34
CA VAL A 18 -3.21 4.24 3.59
C VAL A 18 -2.35 3.16 4.24
N GLU A 19 -1.21 2.87 3.61
CA GLU A 19 -0.32 1.81 4.10
C GLU A 19 0.34 2.19 5.43
N TRP A 20 0.65 3.48 5.62
CA TRP A 20 1.15 3.95 6.92
C TRP A 20 0.10 3.85 8.03
N VAL A 21 -1.18 4.08 7.70
CA VAL A 21 -2.29 3.91 8.64
C VAL A 21 -2.43 2.45 9.05
N GLU A 22 -2.41 1.52 8.11
CA GLU A 22 -2.47 0.07 8.38
C GLU A 22 -1.30 -0.36 9.28
N ALA A 23 -0.07 0.04 8.95
CA ALA A 23 1.11 -0.25 9.77
C ALA A 23 0.97 0.32 11.18
N PHE A 24 0.51 1.58 11.29
CA PHE A 24 0.32 2.24 12.57
C PHE A 24 -0.75 1.56 13.42
N THR A 25 -1.89 1.19 12.84
CA THR A 25 -2.98 0.49 13.55
C THR A 25 -2.47 -0.80 14.19
N ILE A 26 -1.70 -1.61 13.45
CA ILE A 26 -1.15 -2.87 13.97
C ILE A 26 -0.14 -2.58 15.10
N VAL A 27 0.80 -1.65 14.90
CA VAL A 27 1.79 -1.29 15.93
C VAL A 27 1.11 -0.73 17.19
N LEU A 28 0.06 0.08 17.04
CA LEU A 28 -0.76 0.59 18.14
C LEU A 28 -1.48 -0.54 18.88
N ALA A 29 -2.04 -1.52 18.18
CA ALA A 29 -2.70 -2.68 18.78
C ALA A 29 -1.72 -3.49 19.63
N VAL A 30 -0.53 -3.76 19.08
CA VAL A 30 0.52 -4.49 19.78
C VAL A 30 1.06 -3.68 20.98
N GLY A 31 1.32 -2.38 20.79
CA GLY A 31 1.84 -1.49 21.83
C GLY A 31 0.89 -1.36 23.03
N ASN A 32 -0.42 -1.23 22.77
CA ASN A 32 -1.43 -1.11 23.82
C ASN A 32 -1.74 -2.43 24.54
N THR A 33 -1.45 -3.59 23.94
CA THR A 33 -1.76 -4.89 24.54
C THR A 33 -0.57 -5.54 25.22
N ARG A 34 0.61 -5.44 24.61
CA ARG A 34 1.83 -6.14 25.05
C ARG A 34 2.92 -5.20 25.57
N GLY A 35 2.63 -3.90 25.61
CA GLY A 35 3.54 -2.85 26.05
C GLY A 35 4.43 -2.33 24.94
N TRP A 36 4.92 -1.10 25.10
CA TRP A 36 5.57 -0.34 24.01
C TRP A 36 7.04 -0.67 23.75
N ARG A 37 7.75 -1.28 24.72
CA ARG A 37 9.21 -1.43 24.63
C ARG A 37 9.63 -2.29 23.43
N SER A 38 9.00 -3.45 23.26
CA SER A 38 9.35 -4.41 22.21
C SER A 38 8.82 -4.01 20.81
N PRO A 39 7.55 -3.57 20.67
CA PRO A 39 7.00 -3.07 19.40
C PRO A 39 7.76 -1.91 18.78
N ILE A 40 8.28 -0.97 19.59
CA ILE A 40 9.11 0.14 19.11
C ILE A 40 10.39 -0.38 18.47
N TRP A 41 11.07 -1.36 19.08
CA TRP A 41 12.25 -1.98 18.49
C TRP A 41 11.93 -2.77 17.23
N GLY A 42 10.78 -3.46 17.20
CA GLY A 42 10.28 -4.13 15.99
C GLY A 42 10.04 -3.15 14.86
N THR A 43 9.41 -2.03 15.16
CA THR A 43 9.15 -0.93 14.22
C THR A 43 10.45 -0.32 13.69
N ALA A 44 11.39 0.00 14.57
CA ALA A 44 12.69 0.54 14.19
C ALA A 44 13.49 -0.44 13.32
N ALA A 45 13.48 -1.73 13.65
CA ALA A 45 14.11 -2.77 12.84
C ALA A 45 13.42 -2.91 11.47
N GLY A 46 12.09 -2.82 11.42
CA GLY A 46 11.32 -2.86 10.18
C GLY A 46 11.65 -1.69 9.26
N LEU A 47 11.69 -0.47 9.80
CA LEU A 47 12.11 0.74 9.08
C LEU A 47 13.55 0.64 8.60
N ALA A 48 14.47 0.10 9.42
CA ALA A 48 15.87 -0.07 9.04
C ALA A 48 16.01 -1.09 7.88
N SER A 49 15.33 -2.24 7.97
CA SER A 49 15.27 -3.23 6.89
C SER A 49 14.68 -2.62 5.61
N LEU A 50 13.60 -1.85 5.73
CA LEU A 50 12.98 -1.17 4.59
C LEU A 50 13.95 -0.16 3.96
N ALA A 51 14.66 0.63 4.76
CA ALA A 51 15.67 1.57 4.27
C ALA A 51 16.81 0.85 3.54
N VAL A 52 17.25 -0.31 4.03
CA VAL A 52 18.25 -1.14 3.34
C VAL A 52 17.70 -1.67 2.01
N ILE A 53 16.48 -2.21 1.98
CA ILE A 53 15.84 -2.69 0.76
C ILE A 53 15.72 -1.55 -0.27
N VAL A 54 15.16 -0.41 0.13
CA VAL A 54 15.02 0.75 -0.75
C VAL A 54 16.38 1.30 -1.17
N GLY A 55 17.38 1.31 -0.30
CA GLY A 55 18.74 1.73 -0.65
C GLY A 55 19.39 0.80 -1.67
N VAL A 56 19.24 -0.52 -1.51
CA VAL A 56 19.83 -1.53 -2.40
C VAL A 56 19.11 -1.62 -3.74
N PHE A 57 17.78 -1.55 -3.76
CA PHE A 57 16.99 -1.74 -4.99
C PHE A 57 16.55 -0.43 -5.63
N GLY A 58 16.28 0.61 -4.84
CA GLY A 58 15.86 1.94 -5.31
C GLY A 58 17.01 2.78 -5.85
N THR A 59 18.22 2.72 -5.26
CA THR A 59 19.37 3.52 -5.74
C THR A 59 19.83 3.12 -7.15
N PRO A 60 19.97 1.81 -7.48
CA PRO A 60 20.27 1.40 -8.85
C PRO A 60 19.21 1.85 -9.86
N LEU A 61 17.95 1.92 -9.41
CA LEU A 61 16.81 2.38 -10.21
C LEU A 61 17.00 3.82 -10.72
N ILE A 62 17.66 4.67 -9.92
CA ILE A 62 17.95 6.07 -10.25
C ILE A 62 19.17 6.16 -11.16
N ILE A 63 20.24 5.43 -10.81
CA ILE A 63 21.55 5.55 -11.47
C ILE A 63 21.52 4.93 -12.87
N PHE A 64 20.82 3.82 -13.05
CA PHE A 64 20.81 3.05 -14.30
C PHE A 64 19.58 3.32 -15.18
N HIS A 65 18.74 4.30 -14.83
CA HIS A 65 17.51 4.63 -15.57
C HIS A 65 17.76 4.84 -17.07
N GLU A 66 18.83 5.53 -17.44
CA GLU A 66 19.16 5.83 -18.85
C GLU A 66 19.78 4.66 -19.60
N GLN A 67 20.35 3.66 -18.90
CA GLN A 67 21.16 2.59 -19.50
C GLN A 67 20.41 1.27 -19.65
N VAL A 68 19.28 1.09 -18.94
CA VAL A 68 18.55 -0.19 -18.85
C VAL A 68 17.07 -0.01 -19.17
N SER A 69 16.71 0.85 -20.13
CA SER A 69 15.30 1.20 -20.37
C SER A 69 14.40 -0.03 -20.62
N GLN A 70 14.82 -0.99 -21.44
CA GLN A 70 13.96 -2.13 -21.81
C GLN A 70 13.71 -3.10 -20.64
N SER A 71 14.77 -3.66 -20.04
CA SER A 71 14.63 -4.62 -18.94
C SER A 71 14.02 -3.99 -17.69
N PHE A 72 14.26 -2.70 -17.48
CA PHE A 72 13.66 -1.94 -16.39
C PHE A 72 12.14 -1.83 -16.54
N HIS A 73 11.65 -1.39 -17.71
CA HIS A 73 10.22 -1.27 -17.97
C HIS A 73 9.49 -2.62 -17.86
N ILE A 74 10.14 -3.73 -18.25
CA ILE A 74 9.61 -5.07 -18.03
C ILE A 74 9.50 -5.38 -16.53
N VAL A 75 10.59 -5.25 -15.77
CA VAL A 75 10.61 -5.63 -14.34
C VAL A 75 9.66 -4.75 -13.53
N VAL A 76 9.74 -3.44 -13.72
CA VAL A 76 8.85 -2.49 -13.05
C VAL A 76 7.41 -2.72 -13.50
N GLY A 77 7.16 -2.87 -14.81
CA GLY A 77 5.83 -3.16 -15.35
C GLY A 77 5.19 -4.42 -14.74
N ILE A 78 5.96 -5.50 -14.60
CA ILE A 78 5.51 -6.74 -13.94
C ILE A 78 5.21 -6.49 -12.46
N LEU A 79 6.08 -5.82 -11.73
CA LEU A 79 5.86 -5.51 -10.31
C LEU A 79 4.58 -4.67 -10.13
N LEU A 80 4.41 -3.63 -10.93
CA LEU A 80 3.21 -2.78 -10.91
C LEU A 80 1.94 -3.56 -11.26
N LEU A 81 2.00 -4.46 -12.23
CA LEU A 81 0.88 -5.36 -12.56
C LEU A 81 0.53 -6.25 -11.38
N LEU A 82 1.52 -6.90 -10.75
CA LEU A 82 1.28 -7.83 -9.64
C LEU A 82 0.66 -7.11 -8.43
N PHE A 83 1.22 -5.97 -8.03
CA PHE A 83 0.68 -5.18 -6.92
C PHE A 83 -0.66 -4.55 -7.25
N GLY A 84 -0.77 -3.90 -8.42
CA GLY A 84 -2.00 -3.27 -8.89
C GLY A 84 -3.15 -4.26 -8.96
N MET A 85 -2.92 -5.45 -9.54
CA MET A 85 -3.95 -6.50 -9.62
C MET A 85 -4.31 -7.07 -8.24
N ARG A 86 -3.35 -7.22 -7.32
CA ARG A 86 -3.63 -7.72 -5.97
C ARG A 86 -4.58 -6.76 -5.23
N TRP A 87 -4.30 -5.47 -5.30
CA TRP A 87 -5.12 -4.43 -4.69
C TRP A 87 -6.47 -4.30 -5.37
N LEU A 88 -6.48 -4.21 -6.71
CA LEU A 88 -7.70 -4.06 -7.50
C LEU A 88 -8.65 -5.25 -7.31
N ARG A 89 -8.12 -6.49 -7.31
CA ARG A 89 -8.89 -7.70 -7.00
C ARG A 89 -9.50 -7.61 -5.60
N LYS A 90 -8.72 -7.29 -4.58
CA LYS A 90 -9.20 -7.21 -3.19
C LYS A 90 -10.29 -6.14 -3.06
N ALA A 91 -10.09 -4.98 -3.68
CA ALA A 91 -11.07 -3.90 -3.70
C ALA A 91 -12.38 -4.30 -4.40
N ILE A 92 -12.32 -4.91 -5.59
CA ILE A 92 -13.51 -5.39 -6.31
C ILE A 92 -14.28 -6.40 -5.46
N LEU A 93 -13.59 -7.37 -4.84
CA LEU A 93 -14.24 -8.38 -3.99
C LEU A 93 -14.90 -7.77 -2.75
N ARG A 94 -14.29 -6.73 -2.17
CA ARG A 94 -14.83 -5.98 -1.05
C ARG A 94 -16.08 -5.18 -1.44
N PHE A 95 -16.04 -4.47 -2.57
CA PHE A 95 -17.20 -3.74 -3.08
C PHE A 95 -18.32 -4.67 -3.56
N ALA A 96 -17.99 -5.87 -4.03
CA ALA A 96 -18.98 -6.88 -4.40
C ALA A 96 -19.68 -7.51 -3.19
N GLY A 97 -19.22 -7.22 -1.96
CA GLY A 97 -19.76 -7.79 -0.72
C GLY A 97 -19.37 -9.25 -0.48
N ILE A 98 -18.41 -9.79 -1.24
CA ILE A 98 -17.88 -11.16 -1.08
C ILE A 98 -16.88 -11.21 0.09
N VAL A 99 -16.05 -10.16 0.20
CA VAL A 99 -15.11 -9.97 1.31
C VAL A 99 -15.58 -8.78 2.13
N ALA A 100 -15.44 -8.83 3.46
CA ALA A 100 -15.77 -7.71 4.32
C ALA A 100 -14.94 -6.47 3.94
N LEU A 101 -15.57 -5.29 4.00
CA LEU A 101 -14.86 -4.02 3.87
C LEU A 101 -13.76 -3.95 4.93
N HIS A 102 -12.62 -3.36 4.56
CA HIS A 102 -11.58 -3.12 5.56
C HIS A 102 -12.01 -1.98 6.46
N ASP A 103 -11.88 -2.24 7.76
CA ASP A 103 -12.21 -1.33 8.84
C ASP A 103 -11.10 -1.46 9.87
N GLU A 104 -10.34 -0.38 10.01
CA GLU A 104 -9.19 -0.27 10.91
C GLU A 104 -9.57 -0.50 12.37
N GLU A 105 -10.77 -0.08 12.79
CA GLU A 105 -11.22 -0.28 14.16
C GLU A 105 -11.52 -1.77 14.39
N LEU A 106 -12.19 -2.44 13.45
CA LEU A 106 -12.44 -3.88 13.57
C LEU A 106 -11.14 -4.69 13.57
N ILE A 107 -10.15 -4.31 12.77
CA ILE A 107 -8.85 -4.97 12.73
C ILE A 107 -8.10 -4.73 14.02
N TYR A 108 -8.07 -3.50 14.51
CA TYR A 108 -7.52 -3.17 15.82
C TYR A 108 -8.13 -4.05 16.92
N GLN A 109 -9.46 -4.14 17.00
CA GLN A 109 -10.14 -4.93 18.02
C GLN A 109 -9.83 -6.43 17.91
N ARG A 110 -9.79 -6.98 16.69
CA ARG A 110 -9.41 -8.39 16.44
C ARG A 110 -7.98 -8.67 16.85
N GLU A 111 -7.04 -7.83 16.43
CA GLU A 111 -5.63 -7.96 16.76
C GLU A 111 -5.44 -7.88 18.29
N VAL A 112 -6.13 -6.95 18.95
CA VAL A 112 -6.13 -6.83 20.41
C VAL A 112 -6.67 -8.09 21.09
N ALA A 113 -7.77 -8.66 20.58
CA ALA A 113 -8.36 -9.88 21.12
C ALA A 113 -7.44 -11.10 20.94
N GLU A 114 -6.84 -11.26 19.77
CA GLU A 114 -5.91 -12.35 19.46
C GLU A 114 -4.65 -12.26 20.33
N LEU A 115 -4.05 -11.07 20.45
CA LEU A 115 -2.88 -10.87 21.28
C LEU A 115 -3.18 -11.09 22.76
N ARG A 116 -4.38 -10.72 23.26
CA ARG A 116 -4.80 -11.04 24.63
C ARG A 116 -5.00 -12.53 24.85
N ALA A 117 -5.56 -13.25 23.88
CA ALA A 117 -5.76 -14.69 23.96
C ALA A 117 -4.45 -15.48 24.04
N GLN A 118 -3.37 -14.97 23.43
CA GLN A 118 -2.03 -15.56 23.52
C GLN A 118 -1.35 -15.41 24.90
N GLY A 119 -1.98 -14.68 25.83
CA GLY A 119 -1.46 -14.43 27.18
C GLY A 119 -0.31 -13.41 27.21
N LEU A 120 -0.11 -12.76 28.36
CA LEU A 120 1.00 -11.81 28.57
C LEU A 120 2.27 -12.59 28.90
N SER A 121 3.39 -12.30 28.23
CA SER A 121 4.68 -12.84 28.68
C SER A 121 5.09 -12.09 29.96
N PRO A 122 5.38 -12.78 31.08
CA PRO A 122 5.87 -12.13 32.30
C PRO A 122 7.30 -11.58 32.16
N THR A 123 7.95 -11.75 31.00
CA THR A 123 9.29 -11.22 30.72
C THR A 123 9.26 -9.75 30.33
N ARG A 124 10.32 -9.03 30.71
CA ARG A 124 10.55 -7.61 30.34
C ARG A 124 10.60 -7.35 28.82
N TRP A 125 10.82 -8.40 28.03
CA TRP A 125 10.89 -8.37 26.58
C TRP A 125 9.87 -9.33 25.97
N ASP A 126 9.12 -8.84 24.98
CA ASP A 126 8.07 -9.61 24.29
C ASP A 126 8.45 -9.85 22.83
N ASN A 127 8.85 -11.10 22.51
CA ASN A 127 9.24 -11.47 21.15
C ASN A 127 8.09 -11.40 20.15
N ILE A 128 6.86 -11.68 20.59
CA ILE A 128 5.68 -11.63 19.71
C ILE A 128 5.45 -10.19 19.29
N GLY A 129 5.46 -9.27 20.26
CA GLY A 129 5.28 -7.85 19.97
C GLY A 129 6.35 -7.25 19.06
N PHE A 130 7.60 -7.72 19.18
CA PHE A 130 8.69 -7.36 18.27
C PHE A 130 8.38 -7.80 16.83
N TRP A 131 8.13 -9.10 16.62
CA TRP A 131 8.00 -9.66 15.28
C TRP A 131 6.71 -9.24 14.57
N PHE A 132 5.61 -9.05 15.30
CA PHE A 132 4.37 -8.52 14.73
C PHE A 132 4.58 -7.09 14.20
N SER A 133 5.15 -6.21 15.02
CA SER A 133 5.42 -4.81 14.63
C SER A 133 6.44 -4.72 13.51
N TYR A 134 7.49 -5.54 13.55
CA TYR A 134 8.48 -5.65 12.48
C TYR A 134 7.83 -6.04 11.15
N LYS A 135 7.01 -7.11 11.15
CA LYS A 135 6.33 -7.59 9.95
C LYS A 135 5.34 -6.57 9.41
N ALA A 136 4.54 -5.94 10.27
CA ALA A 136 3.59 -4.91 9.86
C ALA A 136 4.31 -3.77 9.14
N VAL A 137 5.33 -3.18 9.78
CA VAL A 137 6.09 -2.06 9.21
C VAL A 137 6.82 -2.46 7.94
N LEU A 138 7.40 -3.67 7.89
CA LEU A 138 8.11 -4.14 6.71
C LEU A 138 7.15 -4.38 5.54
N LEU A 139 6.00 -5.03 5.77
CA LEU A 139 5.06 -5.38 4.72
C LEU A 139 4.37 -4.13 4.16
N GLU A 140 3.78 -3.31 5.01
CA GLU A 140 3.09 -2.11 4.56
C GLU A 140 4.09 -1.07 4.02
N GLY A 141 5.26 -0.94 4.65
CA GLY A 141 6.33 -0.08 4.16
C GLY A 141 6.90 -0.53 2.81
N LEU A 142 6.88 -1.82 2.50
CA LEU A 142 7.25 -2.33 1.17
C LEU A 142 6.21 -1.90 0.13
N GLU A 143 4.92 -1.93 0.46
CA GLU A 143 3.87 -1.43 -0.44
C GLU A 143 4.05 0.08 -0.71
N VAL A 144 4.43 0.87 0.31
CA VAL A 144 4.84 2.28 0.14
C VAL A 144 6.03 2.41 -0.81
N ALA A 145 7.06 1.57 -0.67
CA ALA A 145 8.23 1.61 -1.55
C ALA A 145 7.85 1.32 -3.02
N PHE A 146 6.94 0.39 -3.26
CA PHE A 146 6.43 0.13 -4.61
C PHE A 146 5.66 1.31 -5.19
N ILE A 147 4.83 2.00 -4.39
CA ILE A 147 4.16 3.24 -4.81
C ILE A 147 5.20 4.30 -5.23
N VAL A 148 6.23 4.50 -4.42
CA VAL A 148 7.27 5.51 -4.69
C VAL A 148 8.03 5.19 -5.98
N ILE A 149 8.37 3.92 -6.19
CA ILE A 149 9.00 3.45 -7.43
C ILE A 149 8.06 3.66 -8.63
N ALA A 150 6.79 3.29 -8.49
CA ALA A 150 5.78 3.44 -9.53
C ALA A 150 5.65 4.89 -10.01
N LEU A 151 5.45 5.80 -9.05
CA LEU A 151 5.23 7.22 -9.34
C LEU A 151 6.53 7.95 -9.67
N GLY A 152 7.67 7.43 -9.22
CA GLY A 152 8.99 7.99 -9.46
C GLY A 152 9.69 7.52 -10.73
N ALA A 153 9.17 6.49 -11.41
CA ALA A 153 9.85 5.88 -12.56
C ALA A 153 9.93 6.78 -13.81
N GLN A 154 9.21 7.91 -13.84
CA GLN A 154 9.31 8.93 -14.91
C GLN A 154 10.61 9.78 -14.83
N GLY A 155 11.42 9.60 -13.79
CA GLY A 155 12.75 10.22 -13.67
C GLY A 155 12.99 10.94 -12.34
N GLY A 156 14.17 11.56 -12.20
CA GLY A 156 14.67 12.06 -10.92
C GLY A 156 13.74 13.04 -10.18
N GLN A 157 13.10 13.98 -10.89
CA GLN A 157 12.17 14.93 -10.26
C GLN A 157 10.88 14.26 -9.78
N ALA A 158 10.33 13.31 -10.56
CA ALA A 158 9.15 12.56 -10.18
C ALA A 158 9.43 11.68 -8.95
N LEU A 159 10.61 11.06 -8.89
CA LEU A 159 11.03 10.27 -7.74
C LEU A 159 11.22 11.12 -6.49
N GLN A 160 11.84 12.30 -6.59
CA GLN A 160 11.94 13.23 -5.47
C GLN A 160 10.56 13.62 -4.94
N ALA A 161 9.62 13.90 -5.84
CA ALA A 161 8.23 14.20 -5.47
C ALA A 161 7.57 13.01 -4.76
N ALA A 162 7.71 11.80 -5.31
CA ALA A 162 7.14 10.59 -4.73
C ALA A 162 7.71 10.29 -3.33
N ILE A 163 9.03 10.34 -3.16
CA ILE A 163 9.69 10.18 -1.85
C ILE A 163 9.17 11.24 -0.86
N SER A 164 9.11 12.50 -1.28
CA SER A 164 8.63 13.58 -0.40
C SER A 164 7.17 13.37 0.03
N GLY A 165 6.32 12.89 -0.87
CA GLY A 165 4.93 12.55 -0.59
C GLY A 165 4.80 11.40 0.41
N ALA A 166 5.55 10.31 0.21
CA ALA A 166 5.55 9.16 1.10
C ALA A 166 6.07 9.50 2.51
N VAL A 167 7.12 10.32 2.61
CA VAL A 167 7.67 10.80 3.89
C VAL A 167 6.68 11.73 4.58
N ALA A 168 6.04 12.64 3.85
CA ALA A 168 5.01 13.51 4.41
C ALA A 168 3.82 12.70 4.94
N ALA A 169 3.39 11.65 4.22
CA ALA A 169 2.32 10.75 4.67
C ALA A 169 2.69 10.02 5.95
N PHE A 170 3.94 9.52 6.06
CA PHE A 170 4.46 8.91 7.28
C PHE A 170 4.40 9.90 8.46
N VAL A 171 4.93 11.11 8.30
CA VAL A 171 4.96 12.13 9.36
C VAL A 171 3.56 12.50 9.81
N VAL A 172 2.63 12.73 8.86
CA VAL A 172 1.24 13.05 9.17
C VAL A 172 0.55 11.91 9.92
N THR A 173 0.77 10.66 9.49
CA THR A 173 0.19 9.48 10.13
C THR A 173 0.71 9.31 11.55
N MET A 174 2.02 9.43 11.76
CA MET A 174 2.63 9.35 13.10
C MET A 174 2.12 10.46 14.02
N PHE A 175 2.01 11.69 13.51
CA PHE A 175 1.48 12.81 14.30
C PHE A 175 0.01 12.63 14.65
N ALA A 176 -0.84 12.30 13.67
CA ALA A 176 -2.25 12.06 13.88
C ALA A 176 -2.49 10.90 14.85
N GLY A 177 -1.74 9.81 14.69
CA GLY A 177 -1.77 8.65 15.58
C GLY A 177 -1.33 8.98 17.01
N ALA A 178 -0.27 9.76 17.17
CA ALA A 178 0.22 10.22 18.47
C ALA A 178 -0.75 11.19 19.17
N VAL A 179 -1.54 11.97 18.43
CA VAL A 179 -2.56 12.84 19.03
C VAL A 179 -3.82 12.05 19.39
N LEU A 180 -4.30 11.22 18.47
CA LEU A 180 -5.59 10.56 18.59
C LEU A 180 -5.56 9.31 19.46
N HIS A 181 -4.40 8.65 19.60
CA HIS A 181 -4.22 7.40 20.36
C HIS A 181 -5.22 6.29 19.98
N LYS A 182 -5.72 6.33 18.74
CA LYS A 182 -6.76 5.44 18.19
C LYS A 182 -6.40 5.08 16.74
N PRO A 183 -6.89 3.93 16.23
CA PRO A 183 -6.75 3.59 14.82
C PRO A 183 -7.41 4.67 13.94
N LEU A 184 -6.77 4.98 12.81
CA LEU A 184 -7.16 6.09 11.93
C LEU A 184 -8.26 5.66 10.94
N ALA A 185 -9.40 5.21 11.47
CA ALA A 185 -10.50 4.61 10.71
C ALA A 185 -11.25 5.57 9.75
N PHE A 186 -10.93 6.86 9.75
CA PHE A 186 -11.56 7.85 8.87
C PHE A 186 -11.02 7.83 7.42
N VAL A 187 -9.95 7.08 7.19
CA VAL A 187 -9.25 7.04 5.90
C VAL A 187 -9.99 6.07 4.96
N PRO A 188 -10.48 6.52 3.77
CA PRO A 188 -11.24 5.68 2.85
C PRO A 188 -10.35 4.70 2.07
N GLU A 189 -9.63 3.81 2.76
CA GLU A 189 -8.70 2.83 2.19
C GLU A 189 -9.35 2.02 1.07
N ASN A 190 -10.55 1.48 1.28
CA ASN A 190 -11.18 0.60 0.29
C ASN A 190 -11.28 1.25 -1.09
N PHE A 191 -11.58 2.55 -1.13
CA PHE A 191 -11.62 3.34 -2.36
C PHE A 191 -10.22 3.68 -2.86
N MET A 192 -9.30 4.04 -1.98
CA MET A 192 -7.92 4.37 -2.36
C MET A 192 -7.18 3.16 -2.93
N LYS A 193 -7.29 1.96 -2.34
CA LYS A 193 -6.72 0.71 -2.89
C LYS A 193 -7.33 0.35 -4.24
N PHE A 194 -8.59 0.71 -4.50
CA PHE A 194 -9.19 0.59 -5.83
C PHE A 194 -8.54 1.55 -6.84
N VAL A 195 -8.49 2.84 -6.52
CA VAL A 195 -7.95 3.88 -7.41
C VAL A 195 -6.47 3.63 -7.68
N VAL A 196 -5.68 3.45 -6.62
CA VAL A 196 -4.24 3.20 -6.75
C VAL A 196 -4.00 1.85 -7.42
N GLY A 197 -4.78 0.80 -7.10
CA GLY A 197 -4.72 -0.48 -7.80
C GLY A 197 -4.94 -0.33 -9.31
N ALA A 198 -5.96 0.43 -9.73
CA ALA A 198 -6.24 0.72 -11.13
C ALA A 198 -5.11 1.52 -11.80
N MET A 199 -4.54 2.51 -11.11
CA MET A 199 -3.40 3.28 -11.59
C MET A 199 -2.15 2.39 -11.76
N LEU A 200 -1.79 1.60 -10.76
CA LEU A 200 -0.64 0.68 -10.82
C LEU A 200 -0.82 -0.36 -11.93
N THR A 201 -2.01 -0.95 -12.08
CA THR A 201 -2.30 -1.86 -13.19
C THR A 201 -2.16 -1.16 -14.54
N THR A 202 -2.62 0.09 -14.66
CA THR A 202 -2.49 0.89 -15.89
C THR A 202 -1.02 1.12 -16.26
N PHE A 203 -0.21 1.63 -15.33
CA PHE A 203 1.22 1.83 -15.55
C PHE A 203 1.94 0.50 -15.83
N GLY A 204 1.54 -0.57 -15.16
CA GLY A 204 2.08 -1.91 -15.37
C GLY A 204 1.82 -2.45 -16.78
N ILE A 205 0.61 -2.26 -17.32
CA ILE A 205 0.30 -2.61 -18.72
C ILE A 205 1.13 -1.75 -19.67
N PHE A 206 1.16 -0.43 -19.43
CA PHE A 206 1.82 0.53 -20.29
C PHE A 206 3.33 0.27 -20.41
N TRP A 207 4.05 0.23 -19.28
CA TRP A 207 5.49 -0.05 -19.26
C TRP A 207 5.82 -1.50 -19.57
N GLY A 208 4.95 -2.45 -19.20
CA GLY A 208 5.13 -3.85 -19.61
C GLY A 208 5.15 -4.00 -21.13
N ALA A 209 4.30 -3.27 -21.85
CA ALA A 209 4.28 -3.27 -23.31
C ALA A 209 5.46 -2.51 -23.92
N GLU A 210 5.82 -1.33 -23.39
CA GLU A 210 7.00 -0.59 -23.87
C GLU A 210 8.30 -1.38 -23.67
N GLY A 211 8.41 -2.11 -22.55
CA GLY A 211 9.50 -3.04 -22.30
C GLY A 211 9.57 -4.20 -23.30
N LEU A 212 8.45 -4.57 -23.93
CA LEU A 212 8.39 -5.54 -25.02
C LEU A 212 8.60 -4.90 -26.41
N LEU A 213 9.04 -3.64 -26.47
CA LEU A 213 9.24 -2.87 -27.70
C LEU A 213 7.94 -2.61 -28.48
N VAL A 214 6.79 -2.64 -27.80
CA VAL A 214 5.49 -2.28 -28.39
C VAL A 214 5.32 -0.77 -28.31
N GLU A 215 5.20 -0.12 -29.47
CA GLU A 215 4.93 1.31 -29.53
C GLU A 215 3.44 1.60 -29.35
N TRP A 216 3.12 2.50 -28.43
CA TRP A 216 1.75 2.93 -28.21
C TRP A 216 1.32 4.01 -29.22
N PRO A 217 0.21 3.82 -29.96
CA PRO A 217 -0.18 4.72 -31.05
C PRO A 217 -0.53 6.13 -30.57
N LEU A 218 -0.98 6.28 -29.32
CA LEU A 218 -1.36 7.55 -28.71
C LEU A 218 -0.35 8.06 -27.68
N ARG A 219 0.85 7.46 -27.61
CA ARG A 219 1.91 7.79 -26.63
C ARG A 219 1.31 7.84 -25.20
N ASP A 220 1.57 8.91 -24.45
CA ASP A 220 1.11 9.09 -23.06
C ASP A 220 -0.42 9.09 -22.91
N VAL A 221 -1.18 9.49 -23.94
CA VAL A 221 -2.66 9.49 -23.90
C VAL A 221 -3.19 8.06 -23.76
N THR A 222 -2.40 7.06 -24.18
CA THR A 222 -2.74 5.64 -24.02
C THR A 222 -2.91 5.26 -22.54
N LEU A 223 -2.22 5.93 -21.60
CA LEU A 223 -2.43 5.69 -20.17
C LEU A 223 -3.88 5.95 -19.75
N LEU A 224 -4.52 7.00 -20.28
CA LEU A 224 -5.92 7.31 -19.98
C LEU A 224 -6.87 6.29 -20.60
N VAL A 225 -6.55 5.79 -21.79
CA VAL A 225 -7.32 4.75 -22.48
C VAL A 225 -7.24 3.43 -21.71
N ILE A 226 -6.04 3.02 -21.31
CA ILE A 226 -5.81 1.82 -20.50
C ILE A 226 -6.52 1.96 -19.16
N LEU A 227 -6.40 3.10 -18.48
CA LEU A 227 -7.08 3.36 -17.21
C LEU A 227 -8.60 3.25 -17.36
N GLY A 228 -9.16 3.84 -18.41
CA GLY A 228 -10.58 3.71 -18.73
C GLY A 228 -10.99 2.24 -18.94
N GLY A 229 -10.16 1.46 -19.65
CA GLY A 229 -10.36 0.03 -19.84
C GLY A 229 -10.30 -0.77 -18.54
N VAL A 230 -9.28 -0.54 -17.70
CA VAL A 230 -9.11 -1.19 -16.39
C VAL A 230 -10.30 -0.89 -15.47
N CYS A 231 -10.73 0.37 -15.42
CA CYS A 231 -11.91 0.78 -14.66
C CYS A 231 -13.18 0.10 -15.19
N LEU A 232 -13.38 0.07 -16.50
CA LEU A 232 -14.54 -0.58 -17.12
C LEU A 232 -14.57 -2.08 -16.82
N VAL A 233 -13.45 -2.79 -16.99
CA VAL A 233 -13.33 -4.21 -16.66
C VAL A 233 -13.61 -4.45 -15.18
N SER A 234 -13.13 -3.57 -14.31
CA SER A 234 -13.33 -3.65 -12.87
C SER A 234 -14.79 -3.43 -12.48
N LEU A 235 -15.49 -2.49 -13.13
CA LEU A 235 -16.93 -2.26 -12.95
C LEU A 235 -17.77 -3.43 -13.46
N VAL A 236 -17.41 -4.01 -14.61
CA VAL A 236 -18.06 -5.22 -15.13
C VAL A 236 -17.85 -6.40 -14.18
N ALA A 237 -16.62 -6.63 -13.72
CA ALA A 237 -16.30 -7.68 -12.76
C ALA A 237 -17.08 -7.49 -11.46
N LEU A 238 -17.13 -6.27 -10.93
CA LEU A 238 -17.93 -5.92 -9.75
C LEU A 238 -19.41 -6.25 -9.95
N ARG A 239 -19.99 -5.84 -11.08
CA ARG A 239 -21.40 -6.10 -11.41
C ARG A 239 -21.68 -7.60 -11.50
N LEU A 240 -20.87 -8.35 -12.26
CA LEU A 240 -21.02 -9.79 -12.39
C LEU A 240 -20.89 -10.51 -11.05
N LEU A 241 -19.87 -10.16 -10.25
CA LEU A 241 -19.69 -10.74 -8.92
C LEU A 241 -20.84 -10.39 -7.98
N SER A 242 -21.38 -9.18 -8.03
CA SER A 242 -22.54 -8.79 -7.22
C SER A 242 -23.82 -9.54 -7.59
N LEU A 243 -23.94 -10.01 -8.84
CA LEU A 243 -25.07 -10.83 -9.31
C LEU A 243 -24.93 -12.30 -8.91
N VAL A 244 -23.70 -12.81 -8.85
CA VAL A 244 -23.40 -14.22 -8.52
C VAL A 244 -23.23 -14.43 -7.02
N ALA A 245 -22.77 -13.42 -6.28
CA ALA A 245 -22.55 -13.52 -4.85
C ALA A 245 -23.88 -13.79 -4.13
N PRO A 246 -24.07 -14.97 -3.52
CA PRO A 246 -25.24 -15.18 -2.69
C PRO A 246 -25.19 -14.17 -1.55
N GLN A 247 -26.34 -13.53 -1.25
CA GLN A 247 -26.52 -12.54 -0.20
C GLN A 247 -26.08 -12.99 1.22
N GLY A 248 -25.62 -14.24 1.36
CA GLY A 248 -25.17 -14.89 2.60
C GLY A 248 -23.82 -14.46 3.16
N ALA A 249 -23.00 -13.68 2.45
CA ALA A 249 -21.74 -13.16 3.01
C ALA A 249 -21.94 -12.07 4.09
N ARG A 250 -23.17 -11.60 4.31
CA ARG A 250 -23.52 -10.76 5.47
C ARG A 250 -23.61 -11.53 6.80
N VAL A 251 -23.62 -12.87 6.79
CA VAL A 251 -23.89 -13.68 7.99
C VAL A 251 -22.62 -14.07 8.77
N ALA A 252 -21.46 -14.20 8.11
CA ALA A 252 -20.22 -14.62 8.78
C ALA A 252 -19.57 -13.54 9.66
N VAL A 253 -19.99 -12.27 9.55
CA VAL A 253 -19.49 -11.16 10.40
C VAL A 253 -20.41 -10.89 11.60
N ARG A 254 -21.62 -11.48 11.63
CA ARG A 254 -22.55 -11.29 12.76
C ARG A 254 -22.41 -12.37 13.84
N ASN A 255 -21.69 -13.45 13.56
CA ASN A 255 -21.58 -14.63 14.45
C ASN A 255 -20.12 -15.04 14.72
N ILE A 256 -19.18 -14.09 14.84
CA ILE A 256 -17.86 -14.31 15.47
C ILE A 256 -17.48 -13.06 16.26
#